data_AF-A0A0J7JZM6-F1
#
_entry.id   AF-A0A0J7JZM6-F1
#
_cell.length_a   1.000
_cell.length_b   1.000
_cell.length_c   1.000
_cell.angle_alpha   90.00
_cell.angle_beta   90.00
_cell.angle_gamma   90.00
#
_symmetry.space_group_name_H-M   'P 1'
#
loop_
_entity.id
_entity.type
_entity.pdbx_description
1 polymer ?
#
loop_
_entity_poly.entity_id
_entity_poly.type
_entity_poly.pdbx_seq_one_letter_code
_entity_poly.pdbx_strand_id
1 'polypeptide(L)'
;MDGTILDTEPTHRKAWREVLSRYGMTFDEAAMVALSGSPTWRIAQAIIASHQADLDPHHLAAEKTRAVEAMLLDSVRPLPLIEVVKSYHGRRPMAVGTGSEHRMAEMLLRHLGLFNCFDAIVGADDVQRHKPEPDTFLRCAELIGVPPEKCVVFEDAEFGIQAAKNAGMAVVDVRTLFLSATLLPGNSEIVLVALLTQSRVSPELLVLAATLGNTLGGLTNVIIGRLLPALKPQRGLATALGWLQRFGPAALLLSWVPVVGDLLCVLAGWLRMPWGSVALFLCIGKALRYIVLAMITKREVNLIPDVSQALSWLEAHPQALKGIRRGIERETLRVTPNGTLATTGHPEKLGAALTHHWITTDFAEALLEFITPVDDNIDHLLTFLRDIHRYVARNIGDERMWPLSMPCFIEAEQDIELAQFGSSNIGSMKTLYREGLKNRYGALMQTISGVHYNFSLPLEFWQAWAGVQDAESGKEQISAGYFRLIRNYYRFGWVIPYLFGASPAICSSFLKGRETNLPF
;
A
#
# COMPACT_ATOMS: atom_id res chain seq x y z
N MET A 1 -0.62 -21.02 -5.87
CA MET A 1 -0.29 -21.72 -7.14
C MET A 1 -0.87 -20.91 -8.28
N ASP A 2 -2.19 -20.93 -8.38
CA ASP A 2 -3.01 -19.97 -9.11
C ASP A 2 -2.61 -18.55 -8.68
N GLY A 3 -2.35 -17.66 -9.63
CA GLY A 3 -1.93 -16.27 -9.38
C GLY A 3 -0.49 -16.09 -8.89
N THR A 4 0.14 -17.15 -8.36
CA THR A 4 1.50 -17.11 -7.82
C THR A 4 2.55 -17.57 -8.85
N ILE A 5 2.38 -18.79 -9.37
CA ILE A 5 3.29 -19.41 -10.35
C ILE A 5 2.59 -19.69 -11.68
N LEU A 6 1.26 -19.74 -11.69
CA LEU A 6 0.44 -19.96 -12.88
C LEU A 6 -0.60 -18.84 -13.04
N ASP A 7 -0.71 -18.28 -14.24
CA ASP A 7 -1.75 -17.32 -14.59
C ASP A 7 -3.02 -18.08 -14.99
N THR A 8 -3.93 -18.27 -14.03
CA THR A 8 -5.20 -18.99 -14.20
C THR A 8 -6.42 -18.09 -14.08
N GLU A 9 -6.24 -16.85 -13.61
CA GLU A 9 -7.31 -15.89 -13.34
C GLU A 9 -8.12 -15.49 -14.59
N PRO A 10 -7.52 -15.25 -15.78
CA PRO A 10 -8.27 -14.97 -17.00
C PRO A 10 -9.28 -16.06 -17.36
N THR A 11 -8.91 -17.33 -17.15
CA THR A 11 -9.78 -18.48 -17.40
C THR A 11 -10.92 -18.54 -16.39
N HIS A 12 -10.62 -18.29 -15.10
CA HIS A 12 -11.65 -18.25 -14.06
C HIS A 12 -12.69 -17.15 -14.34
N ARG A 13 -12.25 -15.97 -14.78
CA ARG A 13 -13.15 -14.88 -15.20
C ARG A 13 -14.01 -15.27 -16.40
N LYS A 14 -13.40 -15.88 -17.42
CA LYS A 14 -14.12 -16.36 -18.60
C LYS A 14 -15.20 -17.39 -18.22
N ALA A 15 -14.86 -18.36 -17.38
CA ALA A 15 -15.78 -19.37 -16.90
C ALA A 15 -16.95 -18.78 -16.09
N TRP A 16 -16.67 -17.80 -15.22
CA TRP A 16 -17.73 -17.08 -14.52
C TRP A 16 -18.68 -16.34 -15.47
N ARG A 17 -18.14 -15.61 -16.46
CA ARG A 17 -18.99 -14.92 -17.46
C ARG A 17 -19.84 -15.91 -18.26
N GLU A 18 -19.27 -17.03 -18.66
CA GLU A 18 -20.01 -18.05 -19.41
C GLU A 18 -21.13 -18.66 -18.59
N VAL A 19 -20.86 -19.12 -17.36
CA VAL A 19 -21.86 -19.79 -16.52
C VAL A 19 -22.95 -18.80 -16.11
N LEU A 20 -22.60 -17.60 -15.66
CA LEU A 20 -23.58 -16.62 -15.19
C LEU A 20 -24.47 -16.09 -16.32
N SER A 21 -23.98 -16.05 -17.57
CA SER A 21 -24.78 -15.65 -18.73
C SER A 21 -26.00 -16.56 -18.95
N ARG A 22 -25.90 -17.85 -18.58
CA ARG A 22 -27.02 -18.81 -18.67
C ARG A 22 -28.16 -18.47 -17.71
N TYR A 23 -27.84 -17.75 -16.64
CA TYR A 23 -28.78 -17.32 -15.60
C TYR A 23 -29.15 -15.84 -15.71
N GLY A 24 -28.67 -15.12 -16.73
CA GLY A 24 -28.87 -13.68 -16.85
C GLY A 24 -28.18 -12.85 -15.76
N MET A 25 -27.24 -13.46 -15.02
CA MET A 25 -26.49 -12.79 -13.96
C MET A 25 -25.15 -12.26 -14.48
N THR A 26 -24.62 -11.26 -13.77
CA THR A 26 -23.29 -10.70 -14.01
C THR A 26 -22.50 -10.71 -12.70
N PHE A 27 -21.24 -10.33 -12.72
CA PHE A 27 -20.48 -10.14 -11.49
C PHE A 27 -19.65 -8.87 -11.60
N ASP A 28 -19.43 -8.23 -10.45
CA ASP A 28 -18.47 -7.14 -10.34
C ASP A 28 -17.06 -7.72 -10.22
N GLU A 29 -16.19 -7.31 -11.15
CA GLU A 29 -14.79 -7.71 -11.18
C GLU A 29 -14.05 -7.25 -9.91
N ALA A 30 -14.38 -6.07 -9.37
CA ALA A 30 -13.73 -5.55 -8.16
C ALA A 30 -14.12 -6.35 -6.91
N ALA A 31 -15.41 -6.69 -6.76
CA ALA A 31 -15.89 -7.56 -5.69
C ALA A 31 -15.30 -8.98 -5.74
N MET A 32 -15.01 -9.50 -6.94
CA MET A 32 -14.40 -10.82 -7.09
C MET A 32 -12.91 -10.84 -6.71
N VAL A 33 -12.16 -9.75 -6.97
CA VAL A 33 -10.78 -9.61 -6.49
C VAL A 33 -10.74 -9.66 -4.95
N ALA A 34 -11.70 -9.01 -4.28
CA ALA A 34 -11.82 -9.04 -2.81
C ALA A 34 -12.12 -10.44 -2.25
N LEU A 35 -12.72 -11.31 -3.07
CA LEU A 35 -13.00 -12.71 -2.73
C LEU A 35 -11.97 -13.69 -3.31
N SER A 36 -10.90 -13.19 -3.93
CA SER A 36 -9.85 -14.02 -4.53
C SER A 36 -9.19 -14.91 -3.49
N GLY A 37 -9.02 -16.19 -3.81
CA GLY A 37 -8.54 -17.22 -2.87
C GLY A 37 -9.62 -17.83 -1.97
N SER A 38 -10.87 -17.36 -2.01
CA SER A 38 -12.01 -18.04 -1.35
C SER A 38 -12.41 -19.33 -2.07
N PRO A 39 -13.01 -20.30 -1.36
CA PRO A 39 -13.68 -21.43 -2.01
C PRO A 39 -14.71 -20.95 -3.04
N THR A 40 -14.77 -21.62 -4.20
CA THR A 40 -15.63 -21.23 -5.34
C THR A 40 -17.11 -21.09 -4.95
N TRP A 41 -17.61 -21.93 -4.03
CA TRP A 41 -19.00 -21.86 -3.53
C TRP A 41 -19.30 -20.58 -2.75
N ARG A 42 -18.30 -19.97 -2.08
CA ARG A 42 -18.48 -18.71 -1.36
C ARG A 42 -18.58 -17.53 -2.32
N ILE A 43 -17.85 -17.58 -3.43
CA ILE A 43 -17.97 -16.63 -4.54
C ILE A 43 -19.36 -16.77 -5.18
N ALA A 44 -19.81 -18.01 -5.44
CA ALA A 44 -21.15 -18.28 -5.93
C ALA A 44 -22.23 -17.70 -5.00
N GLN A 45 -22.10 -17.91 -3.69
CA GLN A 45 -23.02 -17.40 -2.68
C GLN A 45 -23.11 -15.86 -2.70
N ALA A 46 -21.97 -15.17 -2.80
CA ALA A 46 -21.95 -13.71 -2.89
C ALA A 46 -22.65 -13.19 -4.16
N ILE A 47 -22.44 -13.86 -5.30
CA ILE A 47 -23.08 -13.49 -6.58
C ILE A 47 -24.60 -13.72 -6.47
N ILE A 48 -25.03 -14.89 -6.00
CA ILE A 48 -26.45 -15.22 -5.82
C ILE A 48 -27.13 -14.20 -4.91
N ALA A 49 -26.50 -13.83 -3.80
CA ALA A 49 -27.00 -12.81 -2.87
C ALA A 49 -27.12 -11.43 -3.53
N SER A 50 -26.14 -11.01 -4.35
CA SER A 50 -26.17 -9.72 -5.04
C SER A 50 -27.27 -9.61 -6.11
N HIS A 51 -27.69 -10.74 -6.68
CA HIS A 51 -28.75 -10.80 -7.70
C HIS A 51 -30.12 -11.21 -7.15
N GLN A 52 -30.22 -11.46 -5.83
CA GLN A 52 -31.43 -11.97 -5.18
C GLN A 52 -31.97 -13.24 -5.89
N ALA A 53 -31.07 -14.08 -6.39
CA ALA A 53 -31.41 -15.29 -7.11
C ALA A 53 -31.70 -16.45 -6.16
N ASP A 54 -32.60 -17.36 -6.55
CA ASP A 54 -32.85 -18.61 -5.83
C ASP A 54 -32.09 -19.76 -6.51
N LEU A 55 -30.80 -19.86 -6.19
CA LEU A 55 -29.89 -20.87 -6.72
C LEU A 55 -29.07 -21.48 -5.58
N ASP A 56 -28.68 -22.74 -5.75
CA ASP A 56 -27.74 -23.40 -4.85
C ASP A 56 -26.29 -22.94 -5.17
N PRO A 57 -25.58 -22.29 -4.22
CA PRO A 57 -24.19 -21.88 -4.39
C PRO A 57 -23.24 -23.03 -4.75
N HIS A 58 -23.50 -24.26 -4.26
CA HIS A 58 -22.67 -25.41 -4.56
C HIS A 58 -22.87 -25.89 -6.00
N HIS A 59 -24.11 -25.89 -6.47
CA HIS A 59 -24.43 -26.22 -7.87
C HIS A 59 -23.75 -25.24 -8.85
N LEU A 60 -23.90 -23.93 -8.60
CA LEU A 60 -23.32 -22.89 -9.45
C LEU A 60 -21.78 -22.96 -9.45
N ALA A 61 -21.17 -23.24 -8.29
CA ALA A 61 -19.73 -23.47 -8.21
C ALA A 61 -19.28 -24.70 -9.00
N ALA A 62 -20.01 -25.81 -8.94
CA ALA A 62 -19.69 -27.03 -9.67
C ALA A 62 -19.80 -26.85 -11.20
N GLU A 63 -20.77 -26.06 -11.67
CA GLU A 63 -20.84 -25.65 -13.09
C GLU A 63 -19.64 -24.83 -13.52
N LYS A 64 -19.27 -23.81 -12.72
CA LYS A 64 -18.09 -22.99 -13.00
C LYS A 64 -16.81 -23.79 -12.97
N THR A 65 -16.65 -24.73 -12.03
CA THR A 65 -15.48 -25.62 -11.98
C THR A 65 -15.37 -26.41 -13.28
N ARG A 66 -16.45 -27.07 -13.73
CA ARG A 66 -16.46 -27.80 -15.01
C ARG A 66 -16.09 -26.93 -16.21
N ALA A 67 -16.58 -25.70 -16.27
CA ALA A 67 -16.22 -24.75 -17.32
C ALA A 67 -14.73 -24.39 -17.29
N VAL A 68 -14.14 -24.21 -16.10
CA VAL A 68 -12.70 -23.99 -15.95
C VAL A 68 -11.93 -25.24 -16.42
N GLU A 69 -12.28 -26.45 -15.96
CA GLU A 69 -11.56 -27.66 -16.34
C GLU A 69 -11.49 -27.85 -17.87
N ALA A 70 -12.57 -27.50 -18.57
CA ALA A 70 -12.66 -27.62 -20.03
C ALA A 70 -11.78 -26.61 -20.79
N MET A 71 -11.37 -25.51 -20.17
CA MET A 71 -10.65 -24.41 -20.85
C MET A 71 -9.24 -24.18 -20.31
N LEU A 72 -8.93 -24.62 -19.08
CA LEU A 72 -7.77 -24.16 -18.34
C LEU A 72 -6.44 -24.62 -18.95
N LEU A 73 -6.38 -25.84 -19.48
CA LEU A 73 -5.17 -26.36 -20.12
C LEU A 73 -4.80 -25.60 -21.40
N ASP A 74 -5.78 -25.02 -22.11
CA ASP A 74 -5.53 -24.32 -23.37
C ASP A 74 -5.00 -22.88 -23.17
N SER A 75 -5.23 -22.30 -21.98
CA SER A 75 -4.97 -20.89 -21.71
C SER A 75 -3.99 -20.62 -20.58
N VAL A 76 -3.70 -21.61 -19.71
CA VAL A 76 -2.79 -21.43 -18.58
C VAL A 76 -1.39 -21.04 -19.04
N ARG A 77 -0.79 -20.05 -18.37
CA ARG A 77 0.58 -19.63 -18.63
C ARG A 77 1.39 -19.64 -17.35
N PRO A 78 2.70 -19.97 -17.41
CA PRO A 78 3.57 -19.77 -16.26
C PRO A 78 3.76 -18.28 -15.97
N LEU A 79 3.81 -17.93 -14.69
CA LEU A 79 4.17 -16.60 -14.19
C LEU A 79 5.67 -16.53 -13.87
N PRO A 80 6.32 -15.36 -13.93
CA PRO A 80 7.75 -15.17 -13.66
C PRO A 80 8.36 -15.92 -12.47
N LEU A 81 7.59 -16.16 -11.40
CA LEU A 81 8.06 -16.90 -10.23
C LEU A 81 8.48 -18.36 -10.53
N ILE A 82 8.11 -18.91 -11.70
CA ILE A 82 8.64 -20.21 -12.13
C ILE A 82 10.17 -20.24 -12.22
N GLU A 83 10.84 -19.10 -12.45
CA GLU A 83 12.30 -19.04 -12.49
C GLU A 83 12.90 -19.21 -11.09
N VAL A 84 12.20 -18.74 -10.05
CA VAL A 84 12.56 -19.01 -8.65
C VAL A 84 12.42 -20.50 -8.36
N VAL A 85 11.30 -21.12 -8.76
CA VAL A 85 11.08 -22.57 -8.62
C VAL A 85 12.21 -23.35 -9.28
N LYS A 86 12.54 -23.06 -10.55
CA LYS A 86 13.64 -23.71 -11.26
C LYS A 86 15.00 -23.50 -10.58
N SER A 87 15.26 -22.32 -10.02
CA SER A 87 16.54 -22.01 -9.37
C SER A 87 16.77 -22.76 -8.05
N TYR A 88 15.68 -23.13 -7.36
CA TYR A 88 15.72 -23.86 -6.09
C TYR A 88 15.46 -25.36 -6.23
N HIS A 89 14.96 -25.81 -7.39
CA HIS A 89 14.78 -27.22 -7.70
C HIS A 89 16.07 -28.03 -7.47
N GLY A 90 15.97 -29.08 -6.65
CA GLY A 90 17.09 -29.93 -6.24
C GLY A 90 18.05 -29.31 -5.21
N ARG A 91 17.79 -28.08 -4.74
CA ARG A 91 18.61 -27.38 -3.72
C ARG A 91 17.89 -27.17 -2.40
N ARG A 92 16.56 -27.05 -2.44
CA ARG A 92 15.69 -26.88 -1.29
C ARG A 92 14.44 -27.76 -1.46
N PRO A 93 13.88 -28.32 -0.37
CA PRO A 93 12.56 -28.95 -0.41
C PRO A 93 11.50 -27.93 -0.81
N MET A 94 10.59 -28.29 -1.70
CA MET A 94 9.55 -27.40 -2.21
C MET A 94 8.21 -28.11 -2.32
N ALA A 95 7.14 -27.41 -1.95
CA ALA A 95 5.76 -27.89 -2.09
C ALA A 95 4.85 -26.84 -2.70
N VAL A 96 3.73 -27.30 -3.28
CA VAL A 96 2.65 -26.44 -3.76
C VAL A 96 1.45 -26.55 -2.81
N GLY A 97 1.07 -25.44 -2.18
CA GLY A 97 -0.20 -25.32 -1.45
C GLY A 97 -1.18 -24.46 -2.24
N THR A 98 -2.33 -25.03 -2.63
CA THR A 98 -3.31 -24.34 -3.47
C THR A 98 -4.74 -24.44 -2.95
N GLY A 99 -5.58 -23.47 -3.36
CA GLY A 99 -7.04 -23.52 -3.16
C GLY A 99 -7.77 -24.30 -4.25
N SER A 100 -7.06 -24.79 -5.26
CA SER A 100 -7.58 -25.71 -6.28
C SER A 100 -7.56 -27.16 -5.78
N GLU A 101 -8.39 -28.03 -6.36
CA GLU A 101 -8.35 -29.46 -6.06
C GLU A 101 -7.00 -30.07 -6.45
N HIS A 102 -6.54 -31.07 -5.70
CA HIS A 102 -5.25 -31.73 -5.87
C HIS A 102 -5.05 -32.21 -7.30
N ARG A 103 -6.05 -32.91 -7.83
CA ARG A 103 -6.03 -33.46 -9.20
C ARG A 103 -5.81 -32.38 -10.25
N MET A 104 -6.45 -31.22 -10.08
CA MET A 104 -6.30 -30.09 -11.01
C MET A 104 -4.89 -29.50 -10.91
N ALA A 105 -4.39 -29.29 -9.69
CA ALA A 105 -3.05 -28.77 -9.44
C ALA A 105 -1.98 -29.65 -10.09
N GLU A 106 -2.07 -30.97 -9.89
CA GLU A 106 -1.19 -31.93 -10.52
C GLU A 106 -1.26 -31.87 -12.05
N MET A 107 -2.46 -31.85 -12.63
CA MET A 107 -2.63 -31.78 -14.09
C MET A 107 -1.97 -30.54 -14.69
N LEU A 108 -2.16 -29.36 -14.08
CA LEU A 108 -1.57 -28.11 -14.56
C LEU A 108 -0.04 -28.12 -14.46
N LEU A 109 0.50 -28.59 -13.33
CA LEU A 109 1.94 -28.69 -13.13
C LEU A 109 2.58 -29.69 -14.11
N ARG A 110 1.92 -30.81 -14.41
CA ARG A 110 2.39 -31.76 -15.42
C ARG A 110 2.36 -31.16 -16.82
N HIS A 111 1.25 -30.51 -17.19
CA HIS A 111 1.09 -29.85 -18.49
C HIS A 111 2.21 -28.83 -18.76
N LEU A 112 2.64 -28.11 -17.73
CA LEU A 112 3.70 -27.09 -17.81
C LEU A 112 5.12 -27.62 -17.52
N GLY A 113 5.28 -28.92 -17.29
CA GLY A 113 6.57 -29.53 -16.99
C GLY A 113 7.17 -29.13 -15.63
N LEU A 114 6.34 -28.66 -14.70
CA LEU A 114 6.74 -28.20 -13.36
C LEU A 114 6.48 -29.24 -12.27
N PHE A 115 5.75 -30.31 -12.56
CA PHE A 115 5.37 -31.33 -11.55
C PHE A 115 6.58 -31.87 -10.78
N ASN A 116 7.66 -32.21 -11.49
CA ASN A 116 8.87 -32.77 -10.89
C ASN A 116 9.67 -31.74 -10.06
N CYS A 117 9.30 -30.46 -10.08
CA CYS A 117 9.98 -29.46 -9.28
C CYS A 117 9.57 -29.47 -7.81
N PHE A 118 8.46 -30.11 -7.46
CA PHE A 118 7.89 -30.09 -6.12
C PHE A 118 7.86 -31.49 -5.51
N ASP A 119 8.26 -31.59 -4.24
CA ASP A 119 8.26 -32.83 -3.47
C ASP A 119 6.85 -33.20 -2.98
N ALA A 120 5.97 -32.20 -2.85
CA ALA A 120 4.58 -32.39 -2.43
C ALA A 120 3.63 -31.37 -3.07
N ILE A 121 2.37 -31.80 -3.25
CA ILE A 121 1.25 -30.96 -3.66
C ILE A 121 0.14 -31.14 -2.63
N VAL A 122 -0.44 -30.03 -2.18
CA VAL A 122 -1.57 -29.98 -1.26
C VAL A 122 -2.65 -29.11 -1.90
N GLY A 123 -3.73 -29.75 -2.31
CA GLY A 123 -4.95 -29.13 -2.82
C GLY A 123 -5.94 -28.77 -1.71
N ALA A 124 -7.06 -28.17 -2.11
CA ALA A 124 -8.14 -27.80 -1.19
C ALA A 124 -8.83 -29.02 -0.56
N ASP A 125 -8.89 -30.14 -1.27
CA ASP A 125 -9.48 -31.42 -0.87
C ASP A 125 -8.56 -32.26 0.05
N ASP A 126 -7.30 -31.85 0.23
CA ASP A 126 -6.36 -32.49 1.16
C ASP A 126 -6.47 -31.97 2.60
N VAL A 127 -7.29 -30.94 2.84
CA VAL A 127 -7.41 -30.28 4.15
C VAL A 127 -8.88 -30.02 4.53
N GLN A 128 -9.17 -30.09 5.82
CA GLN A 128 -10.52 -29.83 6.34
C GLN A 128 -10.83 -28.33 6.45
N ARG A 129 -9.83 -27.54 6.87
CA ARG A 129 -9.97 -26.10 7.03
C ARG A 129 -9.19 -25.39 5.93
N HIS A 130 -9.90 -24.67 5.07
CA HIS A 130 -9.31 -23.96 3.94
C HIS A 130 -8.72 -22.61 4.38
N LYS A 131 -7.87 -22.02 3.53
CA LYS A 131 -7.35 -20.65 3.71
C LYS A 131 -8.51 -19.69 4.06
N PRO A 132 -8.38 -18.84 5.11
CA PRO A 132 -7.15 -18.38 5.78
C PRO A 132 -6.66 -19.25 6.96
N GLU A 133 -7.22 -20.43 7.19
CA GLU A 133 -6.69 -21.37 8.18
C GLU A 133 -5.33 -21.94 7.71
N PRO A 134 -4.41 -22.27 8.63
CA PRO A 134 -3.02 -22.60 8.29
C PRO A 134 -2.82 -24.00 7.69
N ASP A 135 -3.85 -24.85 7.72
CA ASP A 135 -3.78 -26.30 7.48
C ASP A 135 -3.11 -26.64 6.14
N THR A 136 -3.40 -25.91 5.05
CA THR A 136 -2.76 -26.15 3.74
C THR A 136 -1.24 -26.03 3.82
N PHE A 137 -0.73 -24.98 4.46
CA PHE A 137 0.72 -24.75 4.54
C PHE A 137 1.39 -25.66 5.58
N LEU A 138 0.74 -25.92 6.71
CA LEU A 138 1.23 -26.89 7.69
C LEU A 138 1.36 -28.29 7.07
N ARG A 139 0.38 -28.71 6.28
CA ARG A 139 0.44 -29.98 5.55
C ARG A 139 1.56 -30.00 4.51
N CYS A 140 1.79 -28.90 3.79
CA CYS A 140 2.94 -28.78 2.89
C CYS A 140 4.26 -28.99 3.65
N ALA A 141 4.45 -28.30 4.77
CA ALA A 141 5.65 -28.37 5.61
C ALA A 141 5.90 -29.79 6.16
N GLU A 142 4.84 -30.46 6.61
CA GLU A 142 4.88 -31.86 7.05
C GLU A 142 5.37 -32.79 5.94
N LEU A 143 4.78 -32.70 4.74
CA LEU A 143 5.09 -33.58 3.62
C LEU A 143 6.53 -33.40 3.08
N ILE A 144 7.08 -32.19 3.15
CA ILE A 144 8.47 -31.92 2.77
C ILE A 144 9.47 -32.09 3.91
N GLY A 145 8.99 -32.42 5.13
CA GLY A 145 9.82 -32.67 6.30
C GLY A 145 10.55 -31.43 6.85
N VAL A 146 9.99 -30.24 6.70
CA VAL A 146 10.60 -28.97 7.15
C VAL A 146 9.74 -28.31 8.23
N PRO A 147 10.31 -27.86 9.37
CA PRO A 147 9.56 -27.11 10.38
C PRO A 147 8.96 -25.80 9.82
N PRO A 148 7.72 -25.42 10.18
CA PRO A 148 7.06 -24.23 9.64
C PRO A 148 7.87 -22.93 9.78
N GLU A 149 8.60 -22.74 10.88
CA GLU A 149 9.40 -21.54 11.14
C GLU A 149 10.60 -21.40 10.20
N LYS A 150 10.94 -22.47 9.47
CA LYS A 150 12.00 -22.51 8.46
C LYS A 150 11.46 -22.48 7.03
N CYS A 151 10.14 -22.35 6.87
CA CYS A 151 9.48 -22.26 5.57
C CYS A 151 9.29 -20.80 5.16
N VAL A 152 9.41 -20.55 3.85
CA VAL A 152 9.07 -19.28 3.20
C VAL A 152 7.97 -19.56 2.18
N VAL A 153 6.83 -18.89 2.32
CA VAL A 153 5.68 -19.01 1.43
C VAL A 153 5.68 -17.83 0.44
N PHE A 154 5.55 -18.12 -0.85
CA PHE A 154 5.28 -17.12 -1.88
C PHE A 154 3.78 -17.15 -2.21
N GLU A 155 3.11 -16.00 -2.16
CA GLU A 155 1.64 -15.95 -2.28
C GLU A 155 1.16 -14.61 -2.81
N ASP A 156 0.02 -14.62 -3.53
CA ASP A 156 -0.59 -13.45 -4.17
C ASP A 156 -1.97 -13.09 -3.61
N ALA A 157 -2.61 -13.99 -2.85
CA ALA A 157 -3.93 -13.75 -2.25
C ALA A 157 -3.86 -13.45 -0.75
N GLU A 158 -4.70 -12.53 -0.26
CA GLU A 158 -4.72 -12.09 1.14
C GLU A 158 -5.02 -13.26 2.11
N PHE A 159 -5.97 -14.13 1.77
CA PHE A 159 -6.25 -15.33 2.57
C PHE A 159 -5.09 -16.32 2.59
N GLY A 160 -4.32 -16.42 1.50
CA GLY A 160 -3.10 -17.22 1.48
C GLY A 160 -2.00 -16.62 2.35
N ILE A 161 -1.80 -15.30 2.29
CA ILE A 161 -0.83 -14.60 3.14
C ILE A 161 -1.18 -14.77 4.62
N GLN A 162 -2.47 -14.65 4.96
CA GLN A 162 -2.94 -14.85 6.33
C GLN A 162 -2.74 -16.29 6.80
N ALA A 163 -3.04 -17.28 5.96
CA ALA A 163 -2.80 -18.69 6.28
C ALA A 163 -1.31 -18.99 6.52
N ALA A 164 -0.40 -18.41 5.72
CA ALA A 164 1.04 -18.56 5.92
C ALA A 164 1.50 -17.96 7.26
N LYS A 165 1.01 -16.76 7.61
CA LYS A 165 1.29 -16.11 8.90
C LYS A 165 0.74 -16.92 10.07
N ASN A 166 -0.49 -17.42 9.97
CA ASN A 166 -1.12 -18.27 10.98
C ASN A 166 -0.36 -19.59 11.18
N ALA A 167 0.32 -20.08 10.14
CA ALA A 167 1.18 -21.26 10.20
C ALA A 167 2.58 -20.97 10.81
N GLY A 168 2.88 -19.72 11.18
CA GLY A 168 4.18 -19.33 11.72
C GLY A 168 5.30 -19.24 10.67
N MET A 169 4.95 -19.18 9.38
CA MET A 169 5.91 -19.16 8.27
C MET A 169 6.25 -17.73 7.83
N ALA A 170 7.46 -17.54 7.27
CA ALA A 170 7.77 -16.30 6.56
C ALA A 170 6.97 -16.23 5.25
N VAL A 171 6.56 -15.03 4.84
CA VAL A 171 5.74 -14.84 3.63
C VAL A 171 6.31 -13.75 2.73
N VAL A 172 6.32 -14.03 1.41
CA VAL A 172 6.67 -13.11 0.34
C VAL A 172 5.41 -12.83 -0.46
N ASP A 173 4.89 -11.60 -0.35
CA ASP A 173 3.78 -11.12 -1.17
C ASP A 173 4.26 -10.83 -2.59
N VAL A 174 3.92 -11.68 -3.54
CA VAL A 174 4.43 -11.57 -4.91
C VAL A 174 3.81 -10.41 -5.68
N ARG A 175 2.68 -9.84 -5.23
CA ARG A 175 2.07 -8.64 -5.84
C ARG A 175 3.03 -7.45 -5.75
N THR A 176 3.75 -7.34 -4.63
CA THR A 176 4.74 -6.27 -4.41
C THR A 176 5.97 -6.42 -5.33
N LEU A 177 6.30 -7.65 -5.73
CA LEU A 177 7.35 -7.95 -6.71
C LEU A 177 6.92 -7.55 -8.13
N PHE A 178 5.66 -7.80 -8.51
CA PHE A 178 5.10 -7.38 -9.80
C PHE A 178 4.88 -5.86 -9.90
N LEU A 179 4.43 -5.20 -8.83
CA LEU A 179 4.38 -3.73 -8.77
C LEU A 179 5.77 -3.10 -8.97
N SER A 180 6.81 -3.76 -8.46
CA SER A 180 8.22 -3.38 -8.68
C SER A 180 8.74 -3.74 -10.08
N ALA A 181 8.24 -4.81 -10.71
CA ALA A 181 8.73 -5.34 -11.98
C ALA A 181 7.93 -4.93 -13.24
N THR A 182 6.71 -4.43 -13.10
CA THR A 182 5.78 -4.26 -14.26
C THR A 182 5.11 -2.90 -14.35
N LEU A 183 5.25 -2.03 -13.34
CA LEU A 183 4.70 -0.66 -13.36
C LEU A 183 5.75 0.46 -13.32
N LEU A 184 7.04 0.11 -13.20
CA LEU A 184 8.13 1.05 -13.40
C LEU A 184 8.82 0.79 -14.73
N PRO A 185 8.78 1.72 -15.71
CA PRO A 185 9.80 1.75 -16.76
C PRO A 185 11.16 1.97 -16.09
N GLY A 186 11.90 0.89 -15.81
CA GLY A 186 12.95 1.04 -14.80
C GLY A 186 13.92 -0.11 -14.51
N ASN A 187 14.01 -1.22 -15.25
CA ASN A 187 14.88 -2.33 -14.81
C ASN A 187 16.36 -1.92 -14.67
N SER A 188 16.90 -1.20 -15.64
CA SER A 188 18.27 -0.66 -15.55
C SER A 188 18.39 0.55 -14.63
N GLU A 189 17.31 1.31 -14.46
CA GLU A 189 17.23 2.51 -13.62
C GLU A 189 17.25 2.13 -12.14
N ILE A 190 16.44 1.14 -11.75
CA ILE A 190 16.37 0.58 -10.40
C ILE A 190 17.71 -0.08 -10.05
N VAL A 191 18.29 -0.86 -10.97
CA VAL A 191 19.61 -1.47 -10.76
C VAL A 191 20.69 -0.38 -10.63
N LEU A 192 20.66 0.67 -11.45
CA LEU A 192 21.57 1.80 -11.34
C LEU A 192 21.42 2.50 -9.97
N VAL A 193 20.20 2.81 -9.55
CA VAL A 193 19.89 3.45 -8.25
C VAL A 193 20.35 2.57 -7.08
N ALA A 194 20.08 1.27 -7.13
CA ALA A 194 20.48 0.31 -6.10
C ALA A 194 22.02 0.16 -6.01
N LEU A 195 22.73 0.19 -7.14
CA LEU A 195 24.20 0.12 -7.13
C LEU A 195 24.83 1.45 -6.71
N LEU A 196 24.23 2.59 -7.08
CA LEU A 196 24.67 3.92 -6.65
C LEU A 196 24.49 4.12 -5.14
N THR A 197 23.42 3.60 -4.55
CA THR A 197 23.15 3.67 -3.09
C THR A 197 24.13 2.82 -2.27
N GLN A 198 24.61 1.70 -2.82
CA GLN A 198 25.56 0.81 -2.13
C GLN A 198 27.01 1.33 -2.13
N SER A 199 27.34 2.38 -2.89
CA SER A 199 28.68 3.03 -2.93
C SER A 199 29.87 2.10 -3.26
N ARG A 200 29.64 0.92 -3.86
CA ARG A 200 30.70 -0.06 -4.16
C ARG A 200 31.38 0.12 -5.52
N VAL A 201 30.74 0.85 -6.45
CA VAL A 201 31.18 0.99 -7.85
C VAL A 201 31.16 2.46 -8.26
N SER A 202 32.10 2.87 -9.11
CA SER A 202 32.17 4.26 -9.57
C SER A 202 30.91 4.65 -10.37
N PRO A 203 30.26 5.77 -10.03
CA PRO A 203 29.06 6.26 -10.70
C PRO A 203 29.24 6.46 -12.21
N GLU A 204 30.44 6.86 -12.64
CA GLU A 204 30.80 7.05 -14.04
C GLU A 204 30.76 5.73 -14.81
N LEU A 205 31.27 4.65 -14.19
CA LEU A 205 31.26 3.31 -14.79
C LEU A 205 29.85 2.73 -14.86
N LEU A 206 29.03 2.96 -13.82
CA LEU A 206 27.64 2.51 -13.80
C LEU A 206 26.79 3.22 -14.87
N VAL A 207 26.95 4.54 -15.02
CA VAL A 207 26.28 5.32 -16.07
C VAL A 207 26.73 4.87 -17.45
N LEU A 208 28.03 4.61 -17.65
CA LEU A 208 28.57 4.11 -18.92
C LEU A 208 27.97 2.74 -19.27
N ALA A 209 27.98 1.79 -18.33
CA ALA A 209 27.45 0.44 -18.53
C ALA A 209 25.94 0.47 -18.85
N ALA A 210 25.16 1.24 -18.08
CA ALA A 210 23.73 1.41 -18.31
C ALA A 210 23.42 2.03 -19.68
N THR A 211 24.21 3.03 -20.09
CA THR A 211 24.09 3.70 -21.39
C THR A 211 24.36 2.72 -22.53
N LEU A 212 25.44 1.94 -22.46
CA LEU A 212 25.80 0.98 -23.51
C LEU A 212 24.75 -0.13 -23.64
N GLY A 213 24.33 -0.73 -22.53
CA GLY A 213 23.33 -1.79 -22.52
C GLY A 213 21.98 -1.33 -23.10
N ASN A 214 21.53 -0.14 -22.71
CA ASN A 214 20.25 0.39 -23.20
C ASN A 214 20.31 0.92 -24.64
N THR A 215 21.48 1.38 -25.09
CA THR A 215 21.69 1.73 -26.51
C THR A 215 21.63 0.47 -27.36
N LEU A 216 22.27 -0.62 -26.92
CA LEU A 216 22.24 -1.90 -27.63
C LEU A 216 20.80 -2.45 -27.73
N GLY A 217 20.05 -2.41 -26.62
CA GLY A 217 18.64 -2.82 -26.61
C GLY A 217 17.77 -1.97 -27.56
N GLY A 218 17.97 -0.65 -27.59
CA GLY A 218 17.28 0.21 -28.54
C GLY A 218 17.64 -0.07 -30.01
N LEU A 219 18.90 -0.43 -30.29
CA LEU A 219 19.32 -0.86 -31.64
C LEU A 219 18.66 -2.18 -32.05
N THR A 220 18.45 -3.11 -31.12
CA THR A 220 17.67 -4.33 -31.39
C THR A 220 16.23 -3.99 -31.83
N ASN A 221 15.60 -3.00 -31.19
CA ASN A 221 14.28 -2.52 -31.60
C ASN A 221 14.28 -1.90 -33.01
N VAL A 222 15.36 -1.19 -33.38
CA VAL A 222 15.55 -0.68 -34.75
C VAL A 222 15.70 -1.83 -35.76
N ILE A 223 16.42 -2.90 -35.41
CA ILE A 223 16.55 -4.10 -36.27
C ILE A 223 15.17 -4.73 -36.49
N ILE A 224 14.40 -4.94 -35.40
CA ILE A 224 13.03 -5.48 -35.47
C ILE A 224 12.17 -4.60 -36.39
N GLY A 225 12.24 -3.28 -36.23
CA GLY A 225 11.54 -2.31 -37.06
C GLY A 225 11.81 -2.46 -38.57
N ARG A 226 13.08 -2.69 -38.95
CA ARG A 226 13.49 -2.87 -40.35
C ARG A 226 12.94 -4.15 -40.97
N LEU A 227 12.68 -5.18 -40.16
CA LEU A 227 12.18 -6.49 -40.60
C LEU A 227 10.65 -6.56 -40.66
N LEU A 228 9.94 -5.55 -40.13
CA LEU A 228 8.48 -5.52 -40.10
C LEU A 228 7.86 -5.08 -41.44
N PRO A 229 6.95 -5.89 -42.04
CA PRO A 229 6.37 -5.59 -43.36
C PRO A 229 5.25 -4.53 -43.34
N ALA A 230 4.44 -4.45 -42.28
CA ALA A 230 3.41 -3.41 -42.09
C ALA A 230 3.06 -3.24 -40.61
N LEU A 231 2.97 -1.99 -40.14
CA LEU A 231 2.62 -1.67 -38.75
C LEU A 231 1.09 -1.55 -38.59
N LYS A 232 0.52 -2.29 -37.63
CA LYS A 232 -0.90 -2.12 -37.26
C LYS A 232 -1.10 -0.82 -36.47
N PRO A 233 -2.24 -0.13 -36.60
CA PRO A 233 -2.53 1.08 -35.84
C PRO A 233 -2.51 0.78 -34.33
N GLN A 234 -1.67 1.50 -33.58
CA GLN A 234 -1.59 1.44 -32.11
C GLN A 234 -1.75 2.84 -31.51
N ARG A 235 -2.22 2.93 -30.26
CA ARG A 235 -2.27 4.21 -29.52
C ARG A 235 -0.85 4.79 -29.41
N GLY A 236 -0.68 6.07 -29.76
CA GLY A 236 0.62 6.76 -29.75
C GLY A 236 1.45 6.65 -31.04
N LEU A 237 1.09 5.76 -31.97
CA LEU A 237 1.78 5.56 -33.25
C LEU A 237 1.82 6.84 -34.11
N ALA A 238 0.70 7.55 -34.21
CA ALA A 238 0.59 8.79 -34.99
C ALA A 238 1.49 9.91 -34.45
N THR A 239 1.55 10.03 -33.12
CA THR A 239 2.38 11.03 -32.43
C THR A 239 3.87 10.74 -32.63
N ALA A 240 4.29 9.48 -32.42
CA ALA A 240 5.67 9.06 -32.58
C ALA A 240 6.15 9.15 -34.05
N LEU A 241 5.30 8.80 -35.01
CA LEU A 241 5.54 9.01 -36.44
C LEU A 241 5.68 10.51 -36.77
N GLY A 242 4.79 11.36 -36.25
CA GLY A 242 4.85 12.81 -36.46
C GLY A 242 6.16 13.41 -35.94
N TRP A 243 6.66 12.93 -34.81
CA TRP A 243 7.97 13.35 -34.28
C TRP A 243 9.12 12.89 -35.15
N LEU A 244 9.12 11.63 -35.61
CA LEU A 244 10.16 11.10 -36.51
C LEU A 244 10.14 11.76 -37.88
N GLN A 245 8.98 12.15 -38.39
CA GLN A 245 8.86 12.91 -39.64
C GLN A 245 9.34 14.35 -39.49
N ARG A 246 9.09 14.98 -38.34
CA ARG A 246 9.46 16.37 -38.08
C ARG A 246 10.93 16.55 -37.69
N PHE A 247 11.47 15.64 -36.87
CA PHE A 247 12.79 15.78 -36.26
C PHE A 247 13.79 14.70 -36.73
N GLY A 248 13.35 13.74 -37.54
CA GLY A 248 14.21 12.67 -38.03
C GLY A 248 14.84 11.84 -36.90
N PRO A 249 16.09 11.37 -37.06
CA PRO A 249 16.80 10.63 -36.03
C PRO A 249 16.94 11.35 -34.68
N ALA A 250 16.88 12.69 -34.66
CA ALA A 250 16.98 13.46 -33.41
C ALA A 250 15.81 13.19 -32.45
N ALA A 251 14.65 12.71 -32.95
CA ALA A 251 13.55 12.27 -32.10
C ALA A 251 13.95 11.12 -31.15
N LEU A 252 15.00 10.35 -31.49
CA LEU A 252 15.53 9.27 -30.64
C LEU A 252 16.23 9.77 -29.37
N LEU A 253 16.46 11.07 -29.23
CA LEU A 253 16.82 11.67 -27.94
C LEU A 253 15.73 11.45 -26.89
N LEU A 254 14.48 11.23 -27.31
CA LEU A 254 13.34 10.89 -26.45
C LEU A 254 13.09 9.38 -26.34
N SER A 255 14.03 8.55 -26.80
CA SER A 255 13.98 7.07 -26.68
C SER A 255 13.94 6.56 -25.22
N TRP A 256 14.09 7.45 -24.26
CA TRP A 256 14.00 7.15 -22.85
C TRP A 256 12.61 7.39 -22.24
N VAL A 257 11.69 8.01 -22.99
CA VAL A 257 10.31 8.20 -22.55
C VAL A 257 9.62 6.83 -22.49
N PRO A 258 9.01 6.45 -21.36
CA PRO A 258 8.32 5.17 -21.23
C PRO A 258 7.27 4.94 -22.32
N VAL A 259 7.19 3.71 -22.85
CA VAL A 259 6.23 3.27 -23.89
C VAL A 259 6.47 3.92 -25.26
N VAL A 260 6.75 5.22 -25.31
CA VAL A 260 6.99 6.00 -26.54
C VAL A 260 8.39 5.74 -27.11
N GLY A 261 9.39 5.57 -26.24
CA GLY A 261 10.79 5.47 -26.64
C GLY A 261 11.13 4.21 -27.44
N ASP A 262 10.59 3.05 -27.03
CA ASP A 262 10.76 1.80 -27.77
C ASP A 262 10.02 1.83 -29.10
N LEU A 263 8.83 2.44 -29.13
CA LEU A 263 8.07 2.67 -30.35
C LEU A 263 8.86 3.57 -31.33
N LEU A 264 9.50 4.64 -30.85
CA LEU A 264 10.37 5.48 -31.69
C LEU A 264 11.53 4.70 -32.30
N CYS A 265 12.14 3.77 -31.55
CA CYS A 265 13.22 2.93 -32.06
C CYS A 265 12.73 1.96 -33.15
N VAL A 266 11.60 1.29 -32.92
CA VAL A 266 10.97 0.41 -33.93
C VAL A 266 10.58 1.20 -35.19
N LEU A 267 9.99 2.37 -35.03
CA LEU A 267 9.59 3.22 -36.17
C LEU A 267 10.78 3.78 -36.94
N ALA A 268 11.86 4.17 -36.27
CA ALA A 268 13.09 4.58 -36.94
C ALA A 268 13.67 3.44 -37.79
N GLY A 269 13.57 2.20 -37.31
CA GLY A 269 13.88 1.00 -38.07
C GLY A 269 12.97 0.80 -39.28
N TRP A 270 11.66 0.89 -39.07
CA TRP A 270 10.66 0.72 -40.14
C TRP A 270 10.80 1.76 -41.25
N LEU A 271 11.10 3.02 -40.89
CA LEU A 271 11.41 4.12 -41.82
C LEU A 271 12.81 4.00 -42.47
N ARG A 272 13.57 2.96 -42.14
CA ARG A 272 14.94 2.69 -42.65
C ARG A 272 15.90 3.86 -42.48
N MET A 273 15.80 4.56 -41.35
CA MET A 273 16.66 5.71 -41.05
C MET A 273 18.15 5.32 -40.98
N PRO A 274 19.10 6.23 -41.33
CA PRO A 274 20.53 5.94 -41.37
C PRO A 274 21.09 5.44 -40.03
N TRP A 275 21.84 4.34 -40.05
CA TRP A 275 22.39 3.69 -38.84
C TRP A 275 23.23 4.63 -37.98
N GLY A 276 24.13 5.42 -38.59
CA GLY A 276 25.02 6.32 -37.85
C GLY A 276 24.26 7.35 -37.02
N SER A 277 23.27 8.01 -37.62
CA SER A 277 22.44 9.01 -36.93
C SER A 277 21.55 8.38 -35.86
N VAL A 278 20.96 7.21 -36.15
CA VAL A 278 20.13 6.48 -35.18
C VAL A 278 20.95 6.09 -33.95
N ALA A 279 22.10 5.45 -34.15
CA ALA A 279 22.96 5.03 -33.04
C ALA A 279 23.45 6.22 -32.20
N LEU A 280 23.81 7.33 -32.85
CA LEU A 280 24.29 8.54 -32.17
C LEU A 280 23.22 9.16 -31.27
N PHE A 281 22.04 9.49 -31.80
CA PHE A 281 20.99 10.15 -31.01
C PHE A 281 20.37 9.24 -29.96
N LEU A 282 20.28 7.93 -30.25
CA LEU A 282 19.87 6.94 -29.27
C LEU A 282 20.85 6.89 -28.09
N CYS A 283 22.16 6.79 -28.37
CA CYS A 283 23.20 6.76 -27.33
C CYS A 283 23.18 8.02 -26.47
N ILE A 284 23.10 9.20 -27.08
CA ILE A 284 23.01 10.48 -26.36
C ILE A 284 21.77 10.53 -25.48
N GLY A 285 20.60 10.11 -25.99
CA GLY A 285 19.35 10.10 -25.23
C GLY A 285 19.42 9.18 -24.00
N LYS A 286 20.00 7.97 -24.15
CA LYS A 286 20.20 7.03 -23.03
C LYS A 286 21.23 7.57 -22.03
N ALA A 287 22.34 8.14 -22.50
CA ALA A 287 23.38 8.73 -21.65
C ALA A 287 22.81 9.85 -20.78
N LEU A 288 22.08 10.79 -21.39
CA LEU A 288 21.47 11.93 -20.69
C LEU A 288 20.54 11.46 -19.56
N ARG A 289 19.71 10.45 -19.81
CA ARG A 289 18.83 9.87 -18.78
C ARG A 289 19.60 9.36 -17.58
N TYR A 290 20.62 8.51 -17.78
CA TYR A 290 21.35 7.90 -16.67
C TYR A 290 22.23 8.91 -15.93
N ILE A 291 22.75 9.92 -16.63
CA ILE A 291 23.44 11.05 -15.98
C ILE A 291 22.48 11.81 -15.06
N VAL A 292 21.29 12.18 -15.54
CA VAL A 292 20.27 12.85 -14.71
C VAL A 292 19.86 11.98 -13.53
N LEU A 293 19.59 10.69 -13.76
CA LEU A 293 19.21 9.77 -12.69
C LEU A 293 20.32 9.64 -11.63
N ALA A 294 21.58 9.47 -12.04
CA ALA A 294 22.70 9.38 -11.11
C ALA A 294 22.91 10.67 -10.31
N MET A 295 22.69 11.86 -10.91
CA MET A 295 22.75 13.14 -10.20
C MET A 295 21.63 13.26 -9.16
N ILE A 296 20.40 12.86 -9.51
CA ILE A 296 19.26 12.85 -8.57
C ILE A 296 19.52 11.87 -7.43
N THR A 297 19.93 10.64 -7.73
CA THR A 297 20.21 9.61 -6.71
C THR A 297 21.35 10.02 -5.79
N LYS A 298 22.47 10.57 -6.29
CA LYS A 298 23.53 11.09 -5.42
C LYS A 298 23.04 12.22 -4.52
N ARG A 299 22.14 13.07 -5.03
CA ARG A 299 21.54 14.14 -4.24
C ARG A 299 20.61 13.59 -3.16
N GLU A 300 19.84 12.55 -3.43
CA GLU A 300 18.91 11.88 -2.50
C GLU A 300 19.58 10.94 -1.50
N VAL A 301 20.63 10.22 -1.87
CA VAL A 301 21.44 9.40 -0.94
C VAL A 301 22.12 10.29 0.10
N ASN A 302 22.54 11.50 -0.28
CA ASN A 302 23.05 12.49 0.67
C ASN A 302 21.96 13.09 1.58
N LEU A 303 20.66 12.86 1.30
CA LEU A 303 19.55 13.37 2.10
C LEU A 303 19.17 12.42 3.25
N ILE A 304 19.33 11.11 3.09
CA ILE A 304 19.12 10.11 4.14
C ILE A 304 20.43 10.00 4.94
N PRO A 305 20.47 10.45 6.21
CA PRO A 305 21.67 10.37 7.02
C PRO A 305 22.04 8.90 7.23
N ASP A 306 23.33 8.58 7.12
CA ASP A 306 23.83 7.29 7.59
C ASP A 306 23.60 7.18 9.09
N VAL A 307 22.78 6.22 9.48
CA VAL A 307 22.43 5.92 10.87
C VAL A 307 23.07 4.62 11.37
N SER A 308 23.97 4.01 10.59
CA SER A 308 24.56 2.70 10.88
C SER A 308 25.21 2.65 12.26
N GLN A 309 25.96 3.69 12.64
CA GLN A 309 26.58 3.76 13.97
C GLN A 309 25.54 3.80 15.11
N ALA A 310 24.45 4.55 14.94
CA ALA A 310 23.39 4.65 15.94
C ALA A 310 22.59 3.33 16.03
N LEU A 311 22.39 2.65 14.90
CA LEU A 311 21.74 1.33 14.85
C LEU A 311 22.60 0.26 15.52
N SER A 312 23.90 0.20 15.22
CA SER A 312 24.82 -0.73 15.90
C SER A 312 24.90 -0.48 17.40
N TRP A 313 24.86 0.79 17.83
CA TRP A 313 24.74 1.10 19.26
C TRP A 313 23.43 0.58 19.85
N LEU A 314 22.31 0.75 19.16
CA LEU A 314 21.00 0.30 19.63
C LEU A 314 20.91 -1.23 19.73
N GLU A 315 21.47 -1.95 18.74
CA GLU A 315 21.57 -3.41 18.75
C GLU A 315 22.38 -3.92 19.96
N ALA A 316 23.42 -3.19 20.37
CA ALA A 316 24.19 -3.50 21.56
C ALA A 316 23.46 -3.15 22.88
N HIS A 317 22.41 -2.30 22.84
CA HIS A 317 21.68 -1.84 24.02
C HIS A 317 20.15 -2.05 23.87
N PRO A 318 19.67 -3.29 23.68
CA PRO A 318 18.26 -3.56 23.37
C PRO A 318 17.29 -3.15 24.51
N GLN A 319 17.76 -3.13 25.75
CA GLN A 319 16.96 -2.70 26.90
C GLN A 319 16.72 -1.18 26.94
N ALA A 320 17.49 -0.39 26.18
CA ALA A 320 17.38 1.06 26.17
C ALA A 320 16.02 1.57 25.67
N LEU A 321 15.26 0.76 24.90
CA LEU A 321 13.93 1.13 24.41
C LEU A 321 12.78 0.48 25.19
N LYS A 322 13.08 -0.32 26.22
CA LYS A 322 12.04 -0.94 27.03
C LYS A 322 11.38 0.11 27.91
N GLY A 323 10.04 0.18 27.90
CA GLY A 323 9.29 1.16 28.69
C GLY A 323 9.01 2.49 27.98
N ILE A 324 9.06 2.52 26.64
CA ILE A 324 8.51 3.65 25.85
C ILE A 324 7.10 3.94 26.31
N ARG A 325 6.81 5.21 26.59
CA ARG A 325 5.48 5.68 27.00
C ARG A 325 4.78 6.43 25.87
N ARG A 326 3.46 6.31 25.85
CA ARG A 326 2.57 6.80 24.79
C ARG A 326 1.31 7.40 25.36
N GLY A 327 0.70 8.33 24.63
CA GLY A 327 -0.64 8.82 24.88
C GLY A 327 -1.32 9.15 23.54
N ILE A 328 -2.65 9.05 23.48
CA ILE A 328 -3.41 9.37 22.29
C ILE A 328 -4.47 10.41 22.66
N GLU A 329 -4.53 11.46 21.84
CA GLU A 329 -5.68 12.36 21.76
C GLU A 329 -6.37 12.10 20.43
N ARG A 330 -7.69 11.90 20.43
CA ARG A 330 -8.46 11.69 19.20
C ARG A 330 -9.70 12.56 19.20
N GLU A 331 -9.85 13.33 18.14
CA GLU A 331 -10.97 14.25 17.96
C GLU A 331 -12.06 13.67 17.06
N THR A 332 -13.31 14.05 17.30
CA THR A 332 -14.45 13.66 16.47
C THR A 332 -15.65 14.56 16.65
N LEU A 333 -16.29 14.94 15.55
CA LEU A 333 -17.55 15.67 15.61
C LEU A 333 -18.69 14.74 15.99
N ARG A 334 -19.58 15.23 16.86
CA ARG A 334 -20.93 14.68 17.00
C ARG A 334 -21.78 15.12 15.82
N VAL A 335 -22.45 14.16 15.21
CA VAL A 335 -23.31 14.36 14.04
C VAL A 335 -24.64 13.65 14.20
N THR A 336 -25.67 14.17 13.54
CA THR A 336 -26.97 13.49 13.43
C THR A 336 -26.86 12.25 12.54
N PRO A 337 -27.87 11.34 12.54
CA PRO A 337 -27.92 10.22 11.60
C PRO A 337 -27.86 10.62 10.11
N ASN A 338 -28.21 11.86 9.78
CA ASN A 338 -28.16 12.39 8.42
C ASN A 338 -26.78 12.97 8.06
N GLY A 339 -25.82 12.94 8.98
CA GLY A 339 -24.47 13.45 8.77
C GLY A 339 -24.35 14.97 8.85
N THR A 340 -25.30 15.66 9.48
CA THR A 340 -25.18 17.09 9.81
C THR A 340 -24.58 17.27 11.20
N LEU A 341 -23.94 18.41 11.46
CA LEU A 341 -23.38 18.74 12.77
C LEU A 341 -24.46 18.72 13.86
N ALA A 342 -24.18 18.09 15.00
CA ALA A 342 -25.07 18.14 16.16
C ALA A 342 -25.05 19.53 16.82
N THR A 343 -26.22 20.04 17.19
CA THR A 343 -26.40 21.35 17.84
C THR A 343 -26.79 21.24 19.32
N THR A 344 -26.80 20.02 19.86
CA THR A 344 -26.98 19.79 21.30
C THR A 344 -25.69 20.14 22.04
N GLY A 345 -25.81 20.53 23.31
CA GLY A 345 -24.65 20.75 24.18
C GLY A 345 -23.85 19.48 24.49
N HIS A 346 -22.72 19.63 25.18
CA HIS A 346 -21.92 18.50 25.65
C HIS A 346 -22.78 17.58 26.54
N PRO A 347 -22.90 16.28 26.22
CA PRO A 347 -23.83 15.40 26.92
C PRO A 347 -23.53 15.31 28.42
N GLU A 348 -24.53 15.60 29.26
CA GLU A 348 -24.38 15.68 30.73
C GLU A 348 -23.77 14.42 31.36
N LYS A 349 -24.05 13.24 30.78
CA LYS A 349 -23.52 11.94 31.22
C LYS A 349 -22.01 11.77 31.03
N LEU A 350 -21.37 12.62 30.23
CA LEU A 350 -19.92 12.67 30.05
C LEU A 350 -19.23 13.54 31.11
N GLY A 351 -20.01 14.25 31.94
CA GLY A 351 -19.50 15.13 32.97
C GLY A 351 -19.10 16.50 32.44
N ALA A 352 -18.18 17.16 33.15
CA ALA A 352 -17.74 18.50 32.80
C ALA A 352 -16.51 18.45 31.90
N ALA A 353 -16.64 18.87 30.64
CA ALA A 353 -15.54 18.91 29.67
C ALA A 353 -14.31 19.68 30.20
N LEU A 354 -14.51 20.70 31.04
CA LEU A 354 -13.41 21.50 31.61
C LEU A 354 -12.45 20.67 32.48
N THR A 355 -12.96 19.69 33.24
CA THR A 355 -12.20 18.99 34.29
C THR A 355 -12.13 17.48 34.10
N HIS A 356 -12.91 16.91 33.18
CA HIS A 356 -12.91 15.48 32.93
C HIS A 356 -11.60 15.04 32.26
N HIS A 357 -10.95 14.02 32.82
CA HIS A 357 -9.57 13.65 32.47
C HIS A 357 -9.42 12.97 31.09
N TRP A 358 -10.48 12.35 30.57
CA TRP A 358 -10.39 11.46 29.40
C TRP A 358 -11.30 11.85 28.24
N ILE A 359 -12.25 12.75 28.48
CA ILE A 359 -13.32 13.12 27.55
C ILE A 359 -13.51 14.61 27.74
N THR A 360 -13.26 15.39 26.71
CA THR A 360 -13.41 16.84 26.73
C THR A 360 -13.92 17.31 25.36
N THR A 361 -13.91 18.61 25.13
CA THR A 361 -14.19 19.24 23.86
C THR A 361 -13.01 20.08 23.40
N ASP A 362 -12.69 19.97 22.12
CA ASP A 362 -11.70 20.87 21.51
C ASP A 362 -12.40 22.18 21.09
N PHE A 363 -12.29 22.64 19.85
CA PHE A 363 -12.75 23.98 19.45
C PHE A 363 -14.27 24.20 19.60
N ALA A 364 -15.08 23.25 19.15
CA ALA A 364 -16.54 23.34 19.12
C ALA A 364 -17.20 22.48 20.19
N GLU A 365 -18.41 22.84 20.61
CA GLU A 365 -19.19 22.07 21.60
C GLU A 365 -19.55 20.66 21.12
N ALA A 366 -19.65 20.49 19.80
CA ALA A 366 -19.84 19.20 19.15
C ALA A 366 -18.53 18.45 18.85
N LEU A 367 -17.36 19.07 18.99
CA LEU A 367 -16.07 18.46 18.70
C LEU A 367 -15.52 17.78 19.96
N LEU A 368 -15.84 16.51 20.13
CA LEU A 368 -15.33 15.68 21.21
C LEU A 368 -13.84 15.43 21.04
N GLU A 369 -13.13 15.38 22.16
CA GLU A 369 -11.73 14.98 22.23
C GLU A 369 -11.55 13.90 23.31
N PHE A 370 -10.97 12.77 22.92
CA PHE A 370 -10.71 11.64 23.81
C PHE A 370 -9.23 11.56 24.13
N ILE A 371 -8.89 11.51 25.42
CA ILE A 371 -7.51 11.58 25.90
C ILE A 371 -7.23 10.33 26.73
N THR A 372 -6.26 9.53 26.31
CA THR A 372 -5.81 8.38 27.11
C THR A 372 -4.84 8.83 28.21
N PRO A 373 -4.77 8.12 29.34
CA PRO A 373 -3.62 8.25 30.23
C PRO A 373 -2.33 7.84 29.50
N VAL A 374 -1.19 8.24 30.06
CA VAL A 374 0.11 7.82 29.56
C VAL A 374 0.34 6.35 29.90
N ASP A 375 0.73 5.55 28.92
CA ASP A 375 0.86 4.09 29.03
C ASP A 375 2.11 3.56 28.30
N ASP A 376 2.66 2.44 28.74
CA ASP A 376 3.75 1.74 28.06
C ASP A 376 3.30 0.52 27.23
N ASN A 377 2.03 0.10 27.39
CA ASN A 377 1.41 -1.01 26.69
C ASN A 377 0.43 -0.52 25.61
N ILE A 378 0.70 -0.86 24.35
CA ILE A 378 -0.11 -0.43 23.20
C ILE A 378 -1.53 -1.03 23.24
N ASP A 379 -1.67 -2.30 23.60
CA ASP A 379 -2.97 -2.97 23.62
C ASP A 379 -3.88 -2.40 24.70
N HIS A 380 -3.32 -2.11 25.89
CA HIS A 380 -4.05 -1.46 26.95
C HIS A 380 -4.46 -0.03 26.56
N LEU A 381 -3.54 0.75 25.98
CA LEU A 381 -3.79 2.10 25.48
C LEU A 381 -4.96 2.15 24.47
N LEU A 382 -4.93 1.25 23.47
CA LEU A 382 -5.98 1.17 22.44
C LEU A 382 -7.29 0.63 22.99
N THR A 383 -7.25 -0.30 23.95
CA THR A 383 -8.44 -0.80 24.64
C THR A 383 -9.10 0.31 25.46
N PHE A 384 -8.31 1.08 26.20
CA PHE A 384 -8.79 2.23 26.98
C PHE A 384 -9.45 3.27 26.06
N LEU A 385 -8.79 3.63 24.96
CA LEU A 385 -9.38 4.54 23.97
C LEU A 385 -10.70 3.99 23.42
N ARG A 386 -10.78 2.69 23.13
CA ARG A 386 -12.01 2.04 22.67
C ARG A 386 -13.10 2.03 23.73
N ASP A 387 -12.75 1.92 25.00
CA ASP A 387 -13.71 1.97 26.11
C ASP A 387 -14.30 3.37 26.28
N ILE A 388 -13.50 4.42 26.11
CA ILE A 388 -14.00 5.80 26.00
C ILE A 388 -15.03 5.89 24.87
N HIS A 389 -14.68 5.41 23.67
CA HIS A 389 -15.59 5.45 22.51
C HIS A 389 -16.89 4.67 22.79
N ARG A 390 -16.81 3.48 23.39
CA ARG A 390 -17.98 2.66 23.76
C ARG A 390 -18.88 3.37 24.76
N TYR A 391 -18.29 4.01 25.77
CA TYR A 391 -19.04 4.75 26.77
C TYR A 391 -19.73 5.97 26.15
N VAL A 392 -19.02 6.75 25.36
CA VAL A 392 -19.58 7.95 24.71
C VAL A 392 -20.68 7.56 23.73
N ALA A 393 -20.46 6.58 22.85
CA ALA A 393 -21.46 6.16 21.87
C ALA A 393 -22.80 5.71 22.50
N ARG A 394 -22.79 5.19 23.74
CA ARG A 394 -24.01 4.81 24.48
C ARG A 394 -24.72 5.97 25.18
N ASN A 395 -24.06 7.13 25.27
CA ASN A 395 -24.49 8.26 26.08
C ASN A 395 -24.70 9.56 25.28
N ILE A 396 -24.64 9.51 23.94
CA ILE A 396 -24.92 10.64 23.04
C ILE A 396 -26.29 10.55 22.34
N GLY A 397 -27.18 9.66 22.78
CA GLY A 397 -28.52 9.51 22.19
C GLY A 397 -28.46 8.92 20.77
N ASP A 398 -29.19 9.53 19.84
CA ASP A 398 -29.23 9.13 18.42
C ASP A 398 -28.09 9.71 17.58
N GLU A 399 -27.23 10.54 18.18
CA GLU A 399 -26.06 11.10 17.53
C GLU A 399 -24.98 10.04 17.28
N ARG A 400 -24.04 10.37 16.38
CA ARG A 400 -22.93 9.52 16.00
C ARG A 400 -21.63 10.31 16.00
N MET A 401 -20.51 9.59 15.98
CA MET A 401 -19.18 10.18 15.83
C MET A 401 -18.78 10.21 14.37
N TRP A 402 -18.34 11.37 13.88
CA TRP A 402 -17.83 11.50 12.52
C TRP A 402 -16.50 10.74 12.37
N PRO A 403 -16.37 9.85 11.36
CA PRO A 403 -15.23 8.95 11.28
C PRO A 403 -14.02 9.50 10.49
N LEU A 404 -14.13 10.70 9.90
CA LEU A 404 -13.10 11.27 9.01
C LEU A 404 -12.50 12.56 9.60
N SER A 405 -11.26 12.87 9.21
CA SER A 405 -10.62 14.14 9.59
C SER A 405 -11.31 15.35 8.99
N MET A 406 -11.59 15.31 7.69
CA MET A 406 -12.36 16.35 7.02
C MET A 406 -13.81 16.24 7.47
N PRO A 407 -14.41 17.33 7.96
CA PRO A 407 -15.70 17.28 8.62
C PRO A 407 -16.84 17.04 7.62
N CYS A 408 -18.00 16.75 8.19
CA CYS A 408 -19.23 16.55 7.44
C CYS A 408 -19.70 17.83 6.74
N PHE A 409 -20.84 17.75 6.03
CA PHE A 409 -21.46 18.96 5.48
C PHE A 409 -21.83 19.90 6.64
N ILE A 410 -21.33 21.14 6.56
CA ILE A 410 -21.64 22.25 7.46
C ILE A 410 -22.20 23.36 6.56
N GLU A 411 -23.49 23.66 6.71
CA GLU A 411 -24.22 24.57 5.85
C GLU A 411 -23.76 26.03 6.08
N ALA A 412 -23.67 26.43 7.34
CA ALA A 412 -23.19 27.75 7.71
C ALA A 412 -22.23 27.73 8.90
N GLU A 413 -21.22 28.58 8.85
CA GLU A 413 -20.20 28.73 9.89
C GLU A 413 -20.77 29.18 11.25
N GLN A 414 -21.96 29.81 11.22
CA GLN A 414 -22.72 30.24 12.38
C GLN A 414 -23.39 29.09 13.15
N ASP A 415 -23.47 27.89 12.56
CA ASP A 415 -24.02 26.70 13.22
C ASP A 415 -23.00 26.03 14.16
N ILE A 416 -21.73 26.47 14.12
CA ILE A 416 -20.67 25.94 14.96
C ILE A 416 -20.68 26.69 16.30
N GLU A 417 -21.32 26.07 17.30
CA GLU A 417 -21.25 26.51 18.69
C GLU A 417 -19.85 26.25 19.26
N LEU A 418 -19.25 27.27 19.88
CA LEU A 418 -17.95 27.13 20.54
C LEU A 418 -18.08 26.27 21.79
N ALA A 419 -17.01 25.55 22.15
CA ALA A 419 -17.01 24.76 23.37
C ALA A 419 -17.31 25.60 24.63
N GLN A 420 -18.27 25.13 25.43
CA GLN A 420 -18.77 25.77 26.63
C GLN A 420 -18.15 25.13 27.88
N PHE A 421 -17.40 25.93 28.65
CA PHE A 421 -16.70 25.45 29.86
C PHE A 421 -17.24 26.06 31.17
N GLY A 422 -18.48 26.57 31.14
CA GLY A 422 -19.14 27.19 32.29
C GLY A 422 -18.60 28.58 32.64
N SER A 423 -19.05 29.14 33.77
CA SER A 423 -18.85 30.54 34.16
C SER A 423 -17.59 30.83 34.97
N SER A 424 -16.78 29.82 35.29
CA SER A 424 -15.50 30.05 35.98
C SER A 424 -14.56 30.91 35.11
N ASN A 425 -13.61 31.62 35.72
CA ASN A 425 -12.64 32.43 34.97
C ASN A 425 -11.83 31.58 33.97
N ILE A 426 -11.43 30.37 34.36
CA ILE A 426 -10.68 29.44 33.49
C ILE A 426 -11.57 28.95 32.34
N GLY A 427 -12.82 28.59 32.63
CA GLY A 427 -13.78 28.17 31.61
C GLY A 427 -14.07 29.27 30.60
N SER A 428 -14.42 30.47 31.10
CA SER A 428 -14.64 31.67 30.28
C SER A 428 -13.43 32.02 29.43
N MET A 429 -12.21 31.90 29.97
CA MET A 429 -10.98 32.14 29.22
C MET A 429 -10.79 31.12 28.08
N LYS A 430 -11.08 29.83 28.30
CA LYS A 430 -10.98 28.79 27.25
C LYS A 430 -12.00 28.98 26.12
N THR A 431 -13.23 29.40 26.45
CA THR A 431 -14.25 29.74 25.44
C THR A 431 -13.87 31.03 24.70
N LEU A 432 -13.39 32.07 25.39
CA LEU A 432 -12.91 33.31 24.78
C LEU A 432 -11.70 33.08 23.84
N TYR A 433 -10.80 32.16 24.19
CA TYR A 433 -9.70 31.77 23.31
C TYR A 433 -10.21 31.22 21.97
N ARG A 434 -11.24 30.36 22.01
CA ARG A 434 -11.89 29.79 20.80
C ARG A 434 -12.62 30.86 19.99
N GLU A 435 -13.25 31.83 20.64
CA GLU A 435 -13.81 33.02 19.98
C GLU A 435 -12.70 33.79 19.23
N GLY A 436 -11.51 33.92 19.83
CA GLY A 436 -10.34 34.48 19.17
C GLY A 436 -9.89 33.69 17.93
N LEU A 437 -9.89 32.35 17.99
CA LEU A 437 -9.56 31.48 16.86
C LEU A 437 -10.59 31.58 15.73
N LYS A 438 -11.88 31.58 16.07
CA LYS A 438 -12.99 31.79 15.14
C LYS A 438 -12.80 33.10 14.36
N ASN A 439 -12.52 34.19 15.07
CA ASN A 439 -12.36 35.51 14.45
C ASN A 439 -11.09 35.63 13.57
N ARG A 440 -10.03 34.86 13.85
CA ARG A 440 -8.76 34.92 13.09
C ARG A 440 -8.75 33.99 11.87
N TYR A 441 -9.29 32.79 12.02
CA TYR A 441 -9.10 31.70 11.05
C TYR A 441 -10.43 31.14 10.50
N GLY A 442 -11.55 31.54 11.07
CA GLY A 442 -12.86 30.93 10.82
C GLY A 442 -13.10 29.67 11.64
N ALA A 443 -14.34 29.43 12.05
CA ALA A 443 -14.77 28.24 12.78
C ALA A 443 -14.70 26.98 11.91
N LEU A 444 -14.94 27.09 10.60
CA LEU A 444 -14.99 25.92 9.72
C LEU A 444 -13.65 25.15 9.70
N MET A 445 -12.51 25.86 9.61
CA MET A 445 -11.18 25.24 9.64
C MET A 445 -10.91 24.50 10.95
N GLN A 446 -11.44 25.00 12.06
CA GLN A 446 -11.23 24.46 13.40
C GLN A 446 -12.09 23.21 13.69
N THR A 447 -12.95 22.80 12.75
CA THR A 447 -13.72 21.55 12.86
C THR A 447 -13.04 20.37 12.17
N ILE A 448 -11.89 20.58 11.53
CA ILE A 448 -11.03 19.50 11.06
C ILE A 448 -10.50 18.75 12.27
N SER A 449 -10.68 17.45 12.29
CA SER A 449 -10.30 16.59 13.43
C SER A 449 -9.04 15.78 13.14
N GLY A 450 -8.24 15.60 14.17
CA GLY A 450 -6.98 14.89 14.12
C GLY A 450 -6.83 13.77 15.15
N VAL A 451 -5.64 13.18 15.13
CA VAL A 451 -5.13 12.31 16.18
C VAL A 451 -3.76 12.83 16.57
N HIS A 452 -3.54 13.08 17.86
CA HIS A 452 -2.22 13.37 18.40
C HIS A 452 -1.62 12.10 19.02
N TYR A 453 -0.39 11.81 18.63
CA TYR A 453 0.38 10.71 19.21
C TYR A 453 1.47 11.29 20.10
N ASN A 454 1.24 11.22 21.40
CA ASN A 454 2.18 11.63 22.43
C ASN A 454 3.17 10.49 22.69
N PHE A 455 4.47 10.81 22.76
CA PHE A 455 5.54 9.82 22.83
C PHE A 455 6.68 10.29 23.73
N SER A 456 7.22 9.38 24.55
CA SER A 456 8.46 9.62 25.27
C SER A 456 9.34 8.36 25.36
N LEU A 457 10.66 8.59 25.24
CA LEU A 457 11.68 7.59 25.48
C LEU A 457 11.86 7.39 26.99
N PRO A 458 12.13 6.14 27.44
CA PRO A 458 12.37 5.82 28.85
C PRO A 458 13.65 6.49 29.34
N LEU A 459 13.80 6.69 30.66
CA LEU A 459 15.00 7.31 31.25
C LEU A 459 16.25 6.47 30.94
N GLU A 460 16.10 5.16 30.90
CA GLU A 460 17.10 4.15 30.56
C GLU A 460 17.74 4.41 29.18
N PHE A 461 16.97 4.92 28.22
CA PHE A 461 17.51 5.35 26.93
C PHE A 461 18.55 6.46 27.12
N TRP A 462 18.20 7.48 27.90
CA TRP A 462 19.04 8.67 28.12
C TRP A 462 20.24 8.36 29.01
N GLN A 463 20.09 7.46 29.98
CA GLN A 463 21.19 6.94 30.79
C GLN A 463 22.21 6.23 29.91
N ALA A 464 21.76 5.35 29.01
CA ALA A 464 22.65 4.60 28.12
C ALA A 464 23.26 5.48 27.01
N TRP A 465 22.47 6.37 26.40
CA TRP A 465 22.89 7.16 25.23
C TRP A 465 23.71 8.39 25.60
N ALA A 466 23.34 9.08 26.68
CA ALA A 466 23.89 10.38 27.05
C ALA A 466 24.55 10.39 28.44
N GLY A 467 24.60 9.27 29.15
CA GLY A 467 25.20 9.18 30.49
C GLY A 467 24.45 10.00 31.55
N VAL A 468 23.18 10.28 31.32
CA VAL A 468 22.31 10.99 32.27
C VAL A 468 22.14 10.16 33.54
N GLN A 469 22.03 10.77 34.72
CA GLN A 469 21.72 10.04 35.96
C GLN A 469 20.20 10.01 36.23
N ASP A 470 19.55 11.16 36.15
CA ASP A 470 18.13 11.35 36.37
C ASP A 470 17.54 12.41 35.42
N ALA A 471 16.21 12.50 35.35
CA ALA A 471 15.53 13.38 34.40
C ALA A 471 15.79 14.88 34.64
N GLU A 472 16.00 15.29 35.90
CA GLU A 472 16.23 16.69 36.24
C GLU A 472 17.67 17.10 35.91
N SER A 473 18.65 16.30 36.35
CA SER A 473 20.07 16.57 36.06
C SER A 473 20.41 16.44 34.56
N GLY A 474 19.71 15.57 33.84
CA GLY A 474 19.87 15.36 32.40
C GLY A 474 18.93 16.16 31.50
N LYS A 475 18.18 17.13 32.05
CA LYS A 475 17.13 17.85 31.32
C LYS A 475 17.61 18.46 30.01
N GLU A 476 18.81 19.03 29.98
CA GLU A 476 19.36 19.66 28.78
C GLU A 476 19.67 18.64 27.68
N GLN A 477 20.24 17.49 28.04
CA GLN A 477 20.58 16.40 27.13
C GLN A 477 19.32 15.76 26.56
N ILE A 478 18.31 15.53 27.40
CA ILE A 478 17.00 15.00 27.01
C ILE A 478 16.32 15.98 26.04
N SER A 479 16.31 17.28 26.38
CA SER A 479 15.73 18.33 25.54
C SER A 479 16.45 18.41 24.18
N ALA A 480 17.78 18.38 24.17
CA ALA A 480 18.57 18.37 22.94
C ALA A 480 18.27 17.15 22.06
N GLY A 481 18.04 15.98 22.68
CA GLY A 481 17.60 14.77 22.03
C GLY A 481 16.22 14.88 21.40
N TYR A 482 15.22 15.43 22.10
CA TYR A 482 13.90 15.68 21.52
C TYR A 482 13.93 16.75 20.42
N PHE A 483 14.74 17.80 20.55
CA PHE A 483 14.95 18.75 19.45
C PHE A 483 15.59 18.09 18.23
N ARG A 484 16.47 17.10 18.43
CA ARG A 484 16.98 16.28 17.32
C ARG A 484 15.88 15.45 16.67
N LEU A 485 14.99 14.86 17.46
CA LEU A 485 13.81 14.15 16.95
C LEU A 485 12.91 15.09 16.13
N ILE A 486 12.58 16.28 16.64
CA ILE A 486 11.77 17.27 15.94
C ILE A 486 12.42 17.66 14.60
N ARG A 487 13.73 17.98 14.57
CA ARG A 487 14.42 18.29 13.31
C ARG A 487 14.32 17.16 12.28
N ASN A 488 14.43 15.91 12.72
CA ASN A 488 14.27 14.75 11.85
C ASN A 488 12.82 14.53 11.42
N TYR A 489 11.86 14.79 12.30
CA TYR A 489 10.43 14.77 11.97
C TYR A 489 10.10 15.81 10.89
N TYR A 490 10.64 17.03 10.95
CA TYR A 490 10.47 18.00 9.86
C TYR A 490 11.09 17.55 8.52
N ARG A 491 12.21 16.82 8.56
CA ARG A 491 12.89 16.33 7.35
C ARG A 491 12.21 15.13 6.70
N PHE A 492 11.71 14.19 7.51
CA PHE A 492 11.27 12.86 7.05
C PHE A 492 9.83 12.52 7.43
N GLY A 493 9.17 13.35 8.24
CA GLY A 493 7.81 13.13 8.73
C GLY A 493 6.74 13.19 7.64
N TRP A 494 7.08 13.62 6.42
CA TRP A 494 6.20 13.51 5.24
C TRP A 494 5.77 12.06 4.95
N VAL A 495 6.51 11.07 5.44
CA VAL A 495 6.12 9.66 5.33
C VAL A 495 4.80 9.36 6.06
N ILE A 496 4.48 10.13 7.11
CA ILE A 496 3.25 9.96 7.89
C ILE A 496 2.01 10.28 7.04
N PRO A 497 1.84 11.49 6.44
CA PRO A 497 0.71 11.74 5.56
C PRO A 497 0.75 10.89 4.28
N TYR A 498 1.91 10.41 3.83
CA TYR A 498 1.98 9.49 2.69
C TYR A 498 1.35 8.12 3.00
N LEU A 499 1.65 7.54 4.16
CA LEU A 499 1.16 6.21 4.56
C LEU A 499 -0.24 6.25 5.18
N PHE A 500 -0.52 7.28 5.99
CA PHE A 500 -1.71 7.34 6.84
C PHE A 500 -2.63 8.53 6.53
N GLY A 501 -2.28 9.36 5.54
CA GLY A 501 -3.14 10.46 5.10
C GLY A 501 -4.47 9.93 4.58
N ALA A 502 -5.56 10.31 5.24
CA ALA A 502 -6.91 9.82 4.96
C ALA A 502 -7.90 10.95 4.62
N SER A 503 -7.39 12.08 4.12
CA SER A 503 -8.17 13.27 3.74
C SER A 503 -7.96 13.73 2.29
N PRO A 504 -8.05 12.84 1.27
CA PRO A 504 -7.81 13.21 -0.12
C PRO A 504 -8.95 14.04 -0.76
N ALA A 505 -10.10 14.14 -0.08
CA ALA A 505 -11.29 14.85 -0.56
C ALA A 505 -11.75 15.90 0.45
N ILE A 506 -12.38 16.95 -0.04
CA ILE A 506 -12.89 18.08 0.75
C ILE A 506 -14.28 18.49 0.27
N CYS A 507 -15.18 18.85 1.18
CA CYS A 507 -16.50 19.37 0.83
C CYS A 507 -16.39 20.77 0.20
N SER A 508 -17.24 21.09 -0.77
CA SER A 508 -17.27 22.41 -1.41
C SER A 508 -17.55 23.56 -0.43
N SER A 509 -18.20 23.30 0.71
CA SER A 509 -18.41 24.29 1.78
C SER A 509 -17.08 24.87 2.30
N PHE A 510 -15.99 24.09 2.28
CA PHE A 510 -14.65 24.54 2.67
C PHE A 510 -13.95 25.40 1.62
N LEU A 511 -14.43 25.37 0.37
CA LEU A 511 -13.83 26.14 -0.72
C LEU A 511 -14.33 27.59 -0.75
N LYS A 512 -15.35 27.94 0.05
CA LYS A 512 -15.94 29.30 0.12
C LYS A 512 -16.25 29.88 -1.27
N GLY A 513 -16.74 29.05 -2.19
CA GLY A 513 -17.08 29.44 -3.56
C GLY A 513 -15.88 29.63 -4.51
N ARG A 514 -14.67 29.21 -4.14
CA ARG A 514 -13.51 29.20 -5.06
C ARG A 514 -13.63 28.06 -6.06
N GLU A 515 -13.58 28.40 -7.34
CA GLU A 515 -13.47 27.41 -8.43
C GLU A 515 -12.12 26.69 -8.34
N THR A 516 -12.13 25.38 -8.58
CA THR A 516 -10.94 24.52 -8.56
C THR A 516 -10.78 23.83 -9.91
N ASN A 517 -9.53 23.79 -10.40
CA ASN A 517 -9.15 23.03 -11.60
C ASN A 517 -8.82 21.56 -11.27
N LEU A 518 -8.94 21.16 -10.01
CA LEU A 518 -8.69 19.80 -9.56
C LEU A 518 -9.94 18.94 -9.82
N PRO A 519 -9.80 17.71 -10.33
CA PRO A 519 -10.89 16.92 -10.91
C PRO A 519 -11.80 16.22 -9.90
N PHE A 520 -11.89 16.70 -8.65
CA PHE A 520 -12.68 16.07 -7.59
C PHE A 520 -14.09 16.64 -7.46
#